data_AF-A0A1Z5K233-F1
#
_entry.id   AF-A0A1Z5K233-F1
#
_cell.length_a   1.000
_cell.length_b   1.000
_cell.length_c   1.000
_cell.angle_alpha   90.00
_cell.angle_beta   90.00
_cell.angle_gamma   90.00
#
_symmetry.space_group_name_H-M   'P 1'
#
loop_
_entity.id
_entity.type
_entity.pdbx_description
1 polymer ?
#
loop_
_entity_poly.entity_id
_entity_poly.type
_entity_poly.pdbx_seq_one_letter_code
_entity_poly.pdbx_strand_id
1 'polypeptide(L)'
;MTQSTSPAYQYGSIPVVTPDTHTNEQDESITHEEESAAFFHNDRRRGCRASGPILLATGIALLFLAGFYSTTSSTNTHKKKKMWQKVQRSPGDTPHYFSQKVDHFDSSNTDTWPQRYFIETKFFRGPGHPIILVVGGEGGIDTGMFYPFVDQYLAEHWGALVLHPEHRFYGVSQPVDPVTNEELVQLLTLPNAIEDMLAIVRRFKHQYQCNPDKTSPHYCPVIAVGGSYPAFVATLMRIHYPDQVDIAYASSAPLKLWSMEADPFGYMDVVTRVTDQVAPGCAQAVRETLAAVDRQIRQADEDYIHFARHDLNICPGTIPTYITNAELLSQEMMMIVGYTFADFNMFAYPPDHSTDLYDVCHHVFLNDHYKTPTEKLSQFWKYVEFYNDNLLDCFDMSSQLPAGHHASISGADWSGVGVGYDGMMFDFHCCSTLTPAIGFSHESMFPYRPWTLEWLTQHCERRFQVTPKPYKLLHMYHFDDLIRANATKILFTNGLNDMWSAGSLLESISDDLLVINMVNGAHHSDLSNHPDDHLDTPDVVEAHQQIRAVLEQWLQEIRDQQY
;
A
#
# COMPACT_ATOMS: atom_id res chain seq x y z
N MET A 1 -39.90 -51.47 -5.60
CA MET A 1 -38.92 -51.18 -6.67
C MET A 1 -38.03 -50.08 -6.12
N THR A 2 -37.00 -50.48 -5.39
CA THR A 2 -35.57 -50.59 -5.77
C THR A 2 -34.80 -49.43 -5.17
N GLN A 3 -34.13 -49.79 -4.07
CA GLN A 3 -33.08 -49.09 -3.34
C GLN A 3 -31.88 -48.80 -4.25
N SER A 4 -31.10 -47.78 -3.90
CA SER A 4 -29.63 -47.87 -3.94
C SER A 4 -29.03 -46.83 -2.99
N THR A 5 -28.16 -47.31 -2.12
CA THR A 5 -27.50 -46.65 -0.99
C THR A 5 -26.00 -46.50 -1.26
N SER A 6 -25.43 -45.33 -0.94
CA SER A 6 -24.08 -45.09 -0.37
C SER A 6 -22.82 -45.45 -1.23
N PRO A 7 -21.64 -44.79 -1.01
CA PRO A 7 -21.02 -44.64 0.30
C PRO A 7 -20.45 -43.26 0.68
N ALA A 8 -20.50 -43.03 1.99
CA ALA A 8 -19.70 -42.06 2.72
C ALA A 8 -18.25 -42.54 2.82
N TYR A 9 -17.30 -41.63 2.62
CA TYR A 9 -15.89 -41.86 2.91
C TYR A 9 -15.56 -41.25 4.28
N GLN A 10 -15.26 -42.12 5.24
CA GLN A 10 -14.54 -41.79 6.47
C GLN A 10 -13.04 -41.65 6.14
N TYR A 11 -12.41 -40.57 6.57
CA TYR A 11 -10.95 -40.49 6.69
C TYR A 11 -10.57 -40.37 8.16
N GLY A 12 -9.68 -41.27 8.57
CA GLY A 12 -9.29 -41.51 9.94
C GLY A 12 -8.34 -40.46 10.51
N SER A 13 -8.46 -40.34 11.83
CA SER A 13 -7.54 -39.71 12.77
C SER A 13 -6.08 -40.16 12.58
N ILE A 14 -5.18 -39.18 12.44
CA ILE A 14 -3.72 -39.36 12.46
C ILE A 14 -3.24 -39.25 13.92
N PRO A 15 -2.40 -40.17 14.42
CA PRO A 15 -1.91 -40.13 15.79
C PRO A 15 -0.81 -39.08 15.98
N VAL A 16 -0.88 -38.43 17.14
CA VAL A 16 0.15 -37.57 17.74
C VAL A 16 1.42 -38.38 17.96
N VAL A 17 2.54 -37.92 17.40
CA VAL A 17 3.88 -38.46 17.68
C VAL A 17 4.64 -37.43 18.50
N THR A 18 4.82 -37.75 19.79
CA THR A 18 5.78 -37.11 20.68
C THR A 18 7.18 -37.70 20.46
N PRO A 19 8.24 -36.88 20.39
CA PRO A 19 9.59 -37.34 20.69
C PRO A 19 10.03 -36.80 22.05
N ASP A 20 10.05 -37.66 23.06
CA ASP A 20 10.98 -37.56 24.19
C ASP A 20 12.35 -38.02 23.69
N THR A 21 13.39 -37.18 23.79
CA THR A 21 14.73 -37.62 24.18
C THR A 21 15.59 -36.43 24.60
N HIS A 22 16.04 -36.51 25.86
CA HIS A 22 17.14 -35.78 26.45
C HIS A 22 18.42 -35.80 25.59
N THR A 23 19.05 -34.64 25.43
CA THR A 23 20.51 -34.49 25.42
C THR A 23 20.88 -33.18 26.11
N ASN A 24 21.62 -33.31 27.21
CA ASN A 24 22.44 -32.25 27.80
C ASN A 24 23.40 -31.70 26.73
N GLU A 25 23.65 -30.40 26.72
CA GLU A 25 24.98 -29.84 26.95
C GLU A 25 24.97 -28.29 26.97
N GLN A 26 25.48 -27.77 28.09
CA GLN A 26 26.40 -26.64 28.22
C GLN A 26 25.90 -25.21 28.04
N ASP A 27 25.69 -24.58 29.22
CA ASP A 27 26.00 -23.18 29.52
C ASP A 27 27.29 -22.71 28.82
N GLU A 28 27.17 -21.68 27.97
CA GLU A 28 28.22 -20.68 27.81
C GLU A 28 27.61 -19.29 27.93
N SER A 29 27.87 -18.67 29.08
CA SER A 29 27.82 -17.23 29.27
C SER A 29 28.87 -16.58 28.39
N ILE A 30 28.45 -15.78 27.39
CA ILE A 30 29.38 -14.84 26.74
C ILE A 30 28.79 -13.43 26.72
N THR A 31 29.64 -12.57 27.25
CA THR A 31 29.63 -11.13 27.47
C THR A 31 29.28 -10.30 26.24
N HIS A 32 28.68 -9.14 26.51
CA HIS A 32 28.65 -7.96 25.63
C HIS A 32 30.02 -7.68 25.00
N GLU A 33 30.10 -7.66 23.68
CA GLU A 33 31.10 -6.89 22.92
C GLU A 33 30.39 -6.18 21.76
N GLU A 34 30.48 -4.85 21.79
CA GLU A 34 30.14 -3.95 20.70
C GLU A 34 31.18 -4.14 19.58
N GLU A 35 30.78 -4.72 18.45
CA GLU A 35 31.57 -4.63 17.21
C GLU A 35 30.82 -3.84 16.15
N SER A 36 31.25 -2.59 16.00
CA SER A 36 30.99 -1.70 14.89
C SER A 36 31.56 -2.29 13.58
N ALA A 37 30.68 -2.74 12.68
CA ALA A 37 31.05 -3.11 11.31
C ALA A 37 30.67 -1.98 10.33
N ALA A 38 31.64 -1.14 10.01
CA ALA A 38 31.59 -0.25 8.87
C ALA A 38 31.89 -1.06 7.59
N PHE A 39 30.93 -1.19 6.68
CA PHE A 39 31.17 -1.68 5.33
C PHE A 39 30.81 -0.63 4.28
N PHE A 40 31.77 -0.44 3.38
CA PHE A 40 31.87 0.57 2.35
C PHE A 40 30.75 0.46 1.29
N HIS A 41 30.03 1.56 1.07
CA HIS A 41 29.45 1.88 -0.22
C HIS A 41 30.58 2.10 -1.24
N ASN A 42 30.56 1.36 -2.35
CA ASN A 42 31.40 1.63 -3.50
C ASN A 42 30.53 1.81 -4.74
N ASP A 43 30.01 3.02 -4.88
CA ASP A 43 29.32 3.48 -6.07
C ASP A 43 30.39 3.92 -7.09
N ARG A 44 30.69 3.06 -8.08
CA ARG A 44 31.63 3.39 -9.17
C ARG A 44 30.86 3.88 -10.40
N ARG A 45 30.75 5.20 -10.54
CA ARG A 45 30.66 5.86 -11.86
C ARG A 45 31.62 7.05 -11.92
N ARG A 46 32.69 6.90 -12.72
CA ARG A 46 33.13 7.80 -13.82
C ARG A 46 34.65 7.72 -14.02
N GLY A 47 35.04 7.43 -15.25
CA GLY A 47 36.39 7.68 -15.75
C GLY A 47 36.31 8.00 -17.23
N CYS A 48 36.49 9.28 -17.58
CA CYS A 48 37.20 9.74 -18.78
C CYS A 48 37.18 11.28 -18.83
N ARG A 49 38.30 11.89 -18.45
CA ARG A 49 38.73 13.20 -18.96
C ARG A 49 40.22 13.09 -19.28
N ALA A 50 40.57 13.47 -20.51
CA ALA A 50 41.92 13.85 -20.89
C ALA A 50 41.95 15.35 -21.19
N SER A 51 43.10 15.94 -20.96
CA SER A 51 43.41 17.33 -20.62
C SER A 51 44.06 18.13 -21.77
N GLY A 52 43.95 19.46 -21.74
CA GLY A 52 44.78 20.41 -22.52
C GLY A 52 44.20 21.84 -22.56
N PRO A 53 45.01 22.92 -22.73
CA PRO A 53 45.20 23.89 -21.63
C PRO A 53 45.00 25.40 -21.94
N ILE A 54 44.89 26.16 -20.83
CA ILE A 54 45.38 27.54 -20.51
C ILE A 54 44.99 28.74 -21.40
N LEU A 55 44.36 29.75 -20.78
CA LEU A 55 44.74 31.18 -20.93
C LEU A 55 44.23 32.04 -19.76
N LEU A 56 45.17 32.81 -19.17
CA LEU A 56 44.96 33.85 -18.16
C LEU A 56 44.29 35.10 -18.76
N ALA A 57 43.42 35.77 -18.00
CA ALA A 57 43.36 37.23 -17.98
C ALA A 57 42.73 37.75 -16.67
N THR A 58 43.35 38.81 -16.17
CA THR A 58 43.20 39.51 -14.90
C THR A 58 42.09 40.57 -14.89
N GLY A 59 41.51 40.86 -13.71
CA GLY A 59 41.45 42.24 -13.23
C GLY A 59 40.10 42.89 -12.90
N ILE A 60 40.01 43.33 -11.63
CA ILE A 60 39.45 44.59 -11.12
C ILE A 60 37.98 44.63 -10.69
N ALA A 61 37.83 44.90 -9.38
CA ALA A 61 36.63 45.24 -8.63
C ALA A 61 36.18 46.69 -8.87
N LEU A 62 34.89 46.96 -8.75
CA LEU A 62 34.35 48.28 -8.38
C LEU A 62 33.02 48.14 -7.64
N LEU A 63 33.02 48.66 -6.41
CA LEU A 63 31.88 48.90 -5.53
C LEU A 63 31.05 50.09 -6.06
N PHE A 64 29.72 49.97 -6.02
CA PHE A 64 28.82 51.12 -5.83
C PHE A 64 27.66 50.75 -4.90
N LEU A 65 27.59 51.48 -3.78
CA LEU A 65 26.50 51.52 -2.80
C LEU A 65 25.71 52.81 -3.00
N ALA A 66 24.38 52.70 -3.18
CA ALA A 66 23.31 53.65 -2.85
C ALA A 66 22.02 53.10 -3.48
N GLY A 67 20.84 53.07 -2.88
CA GLY A 67 20.31 53.52 -1.61
C GLY A 67 18.79 53.21 -1.63
N PHE A 68 18.25 52.84 -0.47
CA PHE A 68 16.84 52.78 -0.05
C PHE A 68 15.72 52.99 -1.08
N TYR A 69 14.85 51.99 -1.23
CA TYR A 69 13.40 52.16 -1.05
C TYR A 69 12.80 50.87 -0.47
N SER A 70 12.33 50.97 0.77
CA SER A 70 11.47 49.98 1.41
C SER A 70 10.05 50.11 0.84
N THR A 71 9.65 49.16 0.00
CA THR A 71 8.24 48.87 -0.24
C THR A 71 8.00 47.42 0.12
N THR A 72 7.31 47.23 1.23
CA THR A 72 6.75 45.97 1.70
C THR A 72 5.81 45.41 0.64
N SER A 73 6.33 44.53 -0.21
CA SER A 73 5.52 43.56 -0.95
C SER A 73 5.49 42.30 -0.11
N SER A 74 4.37 42.10 0.56
CA SER A 74 3.99 40.86 1.23
C SER A 74 3.87 39.76 0.17
N THR A 75 4.98 39.15 -0.21
CA THR A 75 4.96 37.83 -0.85
C THR A 75 4.74 36.81 0.26
N ASN A 76 3.46 36.58 0.55
CA ASN A 76 2.99 35.36 1.19
C ASN A 76 3.43 34.19 0.29
N THR A 77 4.68 33.78 0.45
CA THR A 77 5.16 32.48 0.02
C THR A 77 4.47 31.51 0.96
N HIS A 78 3.29 31.06 0.57
CA HIS A 78 2.72 29.82 1.07
C HIS A 78 3.78 28.74 0.82
N LYS A 79 4.61 28.51 1.84
CA LYS A 79 5.24 27.22 2.08
C LYS A 79 4.08 26.25 2.36
N LYS A 80 3.37 25.83 1.31
CA LYS A 80 2.40 24.76 1.39
C LYS A 80 3.17 23.56 1.95
N LYS A 81 2.75 23.14 3.13
CA LYS A 81 3.30 22.00 3.86
C LYS A 81 3.27 20.82 2.89
N LYS A 82 4.44 20.23 2.65
CA LYS A 82 4.57 19.00 1.90
C LYS A 82 3.65 17.96 2.56
N MET A 83 2.65 17.49 1.81
CA MET A 83 1.75 16.41 2.23
C MET A 83 2.36 15.03 1.92
N TRP A 84 3.61 15.00 1.46
CA TRP A 84 4.55 14.03 2.00
C TRP A 84 5.08 14.64 3.30
N GLN A 85 4.58 14.20 4.44
CA GLN A 85 5.52 14.06 5.53
C GLN A 85 6.68 13.27 4.93
N LYS A 86 7.82 13.93 4.70
CA LYS A 86 9.11 13.28 4.92
C LYS A 86 8.87 12.46 6.18
N VAL A 87 8.81 11.14 6.03
CA VAL A 87 8.58 10.17 7.09
C VAL A 87 9.03 10.80 8.39
N GLN A 88 8.08 11.22 9.21
CA GLN A 88 8.36 11.62 10.58
C GLN A 88 8.76 10.31 11.26
N ARG A 89 10.01 9.90 11.03
CA ARG A 89 10.68 8.87 11.82
C ARG A 89 10.49 9.27 13.31
N SER A 90 10.08 8.41 14.24
CA SER A 90 10.36 6.98 14.41
C SER A 90 9.20 6.25 15.10
N PRO A 91 9.18 4.90 15.06
CA PRO A 91 9.93 4.11 16.06
C PRO A 91 11.23 3.44 15.64
N GLY A 92 12.29 3.59 16.44
CA GLY A 92 13.58 2.91 16.26
C GLY A 92 14.19 3.17 14.88
N ASP A 93 14.82 4.33 14.68
CA ASP A 93 15.38 4.80 13.38
C ASP A 93 16.33 3.81 12.66
N THR A 94 16.70 2.75 13.35
CA THR A 94 17.61 1.71 12.90
C THR A 94 16.81 0.50 12.41
N PRO A 95 16.89 0.13 11.13
CA PRO A 95 16.31 -1.12 10.66
C PRO A 95 17.01 -2.31 11.33
N HIS A 96 16.22 -3.32 11.69
CA HIS A 96 16.71 -4.60 12.16
C HIS A 96 16.47 -5.67 11.10
N TYR A 97 17.19 -6.79 11.20
CA TYR A 97 17.08 -7.90 10.27
C TYR A 97 16.85 -9.21 11.02
N PHE A 98 15.82 -9.94 10.62
CA PHE A 98 15.50 -11.26 11.13
C PHE A 98 15.96 -12.31 10.11
N SER A 99 16.71 -13.33 10.56
CA SER A 99 17.07 -14.45 9.68
C SER A 99 15.84 -15.32 9.44
N GLN A 100 15.24 -15.15 8.28
CA GLN A 100 13.96 -15.72 7.88
C GLN A 100 14.16 -16.91 6.96
N LYS A 101 13.28 -17.92 7.01
CA LYS A 101 13.31 -19.01 6.02
C LYS A 101 12.89 -18.52 4.64
N VAL A 102 13.54 -19.03 3.60
CA VAL A 102 13.15 -18.73 2.21
C VAL A 102 11.75 -19.31 1.93
N ASP A 103 11.55 -20.58 2.25
CA ASP A 103 10.26 -21.26 2.12
C ASP A 103 9.83 -21.93 3.43
N HIS A 104 8.70 -21.52 3.99
CA HIS A 104 8.14 -22.11 5.21
C HIS A 104 7.47 -23.46 4.98
N PHE A 105 7.13 -23.79 3.73
CA PHE A 105 6.31 -24.95 3.39
C PHE A 105 7.09 -26.05 2.66
N ASP A 106 8.37 -25.82 2.35
CA ASP A 106 9.31 -26.86 1.94
C ASP A 106 10.29 -27.19 3.08
N SER A 107 10.02 -28.29 3.78
CA SER A 107 10.89 -28.77 4.87
C SER A 107 12.31 -29.15 4.42
N SER A 108 12.53 -29.37 3.12
CA SER A 108 13.86 -29.65 2.58
C SER A 108 14.66 -28.39 2.30
N ASN A 109 14.00 -27.23 2.19
CA ASN A 109 14.65 -25.94 2.06
C ASN A 109 15.12 -25.46 3.46
N THR A 110 16.43 -25.33 3.61
CA THR A 110 17.07 -24.85 4.84
C THR A 110 17.62 -23.44 4.71
N ASP A 111 17.42 -22.81 3.56
CA ASP A 111 18.02 -21.52 3.25
C ASP A 111 17.32 -20.40 4.01
N THR A 112 18.09 -19.38 4.34
CA THR A 112 17.61 -18.22 5.09
C THR A 112 18.03 -16.91 4.43
N TRP A 113 17.27 -15.85 4.70
CA TRP A 113 17.45 -14.51 4.16
C TRP A 113 17.17 -13.45 5.24
N PRO A 114 17.78 -12.25 5.15
CA PRO A 114 17.58 -11.20 6.13
C PRO A 114 16.32 -10.38 5.84
N GLN A 115 15.24 -10.61 6.59
CA GLN A 115 14.01 -9.82 6.51
C GLN A 115 14.11 -8.53 7.33
N ARG A 116 13.89 -7.37 6.71
CA ARG A 116 13.88 -6.07 7.39
C ARG A 116 12.66 -5.97 8.31
N TYR A 117 12.86 -5.43 9.51
CA TYR A 117 11.76 -5.02 10.38
C TYR A 117 12.15 -3.81 11.23
N PHE A 118 11.15 -3.07 11.69
CA PHE A 118 11.28 -2.02 12.70
C PHE A 118 10.58 -2.46 14.00
N ILE A 119 10.99 -1.88 15.12
CA ILE A 119 10.49 -2.22 16.45
C ILE A 119 10.40 -0.98 17.33
N GLU A 120 9.23 -0.76 17.95
CA GLU A 120 9.03 0.23 19.00
C GLU A 120 8.98 -0.44 20.37
N THR A 121 9.88 -0.04 21.26
CA THR A 121 9.95 -0.52 22.64
C THR A 121 9.72 0.58 23.67
N LYS A 122 9.65 1.85 23.26
CA LYS A 122 9.53 3.04 24.12
C LYS A 122 8.42 2.92 25.16
N PHE A 123 7.28 2.35 24.76
CA PHE A 123 6.12 2.22 25.62
C PHE A 123 5.94 0.82 26.21
N PHE A 124 6.75 -0.16 25.79
CA PHE A 124 6.53 -1.55 26.16
C PHE A 124 6.77 -1.78 27.65
N ARG A 125 5.76 -2.32 28.36
CA ARG A 125 5.80 -2.55 29.82
C ARG A 125 6.18 -3.99 30.21
N GLY A 126 6.53 -4.84 29.26
CA GLY A 126 6.96 -6.22 29.50
C GLY A 126 5.84 -7.26 29.38
N PRO A 127 6.06 -8.51 29.82
CA PRO A 127 5.08 -9.59 29.75
C PRO A 127 3.72 -9.24 30.34
N GLY A 128 2.64 -9.71 29.71
CA GLY A 128 1.26 -9.34 30.07
C GLY A 128 0.70 -8.13 29.29
N HIS A 129 1.57 -7.41 28.58
CA HIS A 129 1.19 -6.30 27.71
C HIS A 129 1.12 -6.73 26.23
N PRO A 130 0.30 -6.04 25.41
CA PRO A 130 0.09 -6.45 24.02
C PRO A 130 1.34 -6.32 23.15
N ILE A 131 1.39 -7.13 22.11
CA ILE A 131 2.25 -6.94 20.94
C ILE A 131 1.36 -6.48 19.80
N ILE A 132 1.60 -5.30 19.27
CA ILE A 132 0.94 -4.81 18.06
C ILE A 132 1.83 -5.16 16.87
N LEU A 133 1.30 -5.97 15.96
CA LEU A 133 1.94 -6.33 14.70
C LEU A 133 1.34 -5.44 13.59
N VAL A 134 2.10 -4.44 13.16
CA VAL A 134 1.76 -3.66 11.96
C VAL A 134 2.19 -4.47 10.74
N VAL A 135 1.20 -4.96 10.00
CA VAL A 135 1.40 -5.86 8.86
C VAL A 135 2.06 -5.09 7.71
N GLY A 136 3.19 -5.59 7.21
CA GLY A 136 3.87 -5.00 6.05
C GLY A 136 3.08 -5.20 4.76
N GLY A 137 3.02 -4.16 3.93
CA GLY A 137 2.29 -4.11 2.66
C GLY A 137 3.15 -4.23 1.41
N GLU A 138 2.58 -3.76 0.31
CA GLU A 138 3.04 -3.82 -1.07
C GLU A 138 4.09 -2.75 -1.42
N GLY A 139 5.02 -2.51 -0.51
CA GLY A 139 6.12 -1.56 -0.70
C GLY A 139 7.16 -1.64 0.41
N GLY A 140 8.32 -1.04 0.18
CA GLY A 140 9.33 -0.88 1.22
C GLY A 140 8.76 -0.13 2.43
N ILE A 141 8.96 -0.65 3.64
CA ILE A 141 8.39 -0.07 4.87
C ILE A 141 8.99 1.30 5.23
N ASP A 142 10.11 1.68 4.61
CA ASP A 142 10.67 3.03 4.69
C ASP A 142 9.90 4.08 3.87
N THR A 143 8.92 3.65 3.07
CA THR A 143 8.06 4.53 2.26
C THR A 143 6.71 4.86 2.92
N GLY A 144 6.35 4.21 4.02
CA GLY A 144 5.07 4.40 4.73
C GLY A 144 4.77 3.22 5.67
N MET A 145 3.64 3.28 6.39
CA MET A 145 3.18 2.31 7.41
C MET A 145 3.73 2.47 8.85
N PHE A 146 4.25 3.64 9.20
CA PHE A 146 4.32 4.07 10.61
C PHE A 146 3.05 4.85 10.92
N TYR A 147 2.21 4.32 11.80
CA TYR A 147 0.87 4.84 12.09
C TYR A 147 0.91 5.56 13.45
N PRO A 148 0.91 6.91 13.50
CA PRO A 148 0.97 7.63 14.78
C PRO A 148 -0.12 7.23 15.77
N PHE A 149 -1.32 6.92 15.28
CA PHE A 149 -2.40 6.39 16.13
C PHE A 149 -1.99 5.07 16.81
N VAL A 150 -1.26 4.20 16.11
CA VAL A 150 -0.81 2.91 16.66
C VAL A 150 0.49 3.06 17.47
N ASP A 151 1.53 3.62 16.85
CA ASP A 151 2.90 3.69 17.35
C ASP A 151 3.06 4.57 18.57
N GLN A 152 2.24 5.61 18.68
CA GLN A 152 2.35 6.60 19.74
C GLN A 152 1.14 6.54 20.66
N TYR A 153 -0.08 6.58 20.12
CA TYR A 153 -1.27 6.66 20.96
C TYR A 153 -1.66 5.32 21.59
N LEU A 154 -1.96 4.29 20.78
CA LEU A 154 -2.38 2.98 21.30
C LEU A 154 -1.24 2.27 22.05
N ALA A 155 -0.01 2.33 21.54
CA ALA A 155 1.15 1.73 22.18
C ALA A 155 1.43 2.34 23.57
N GLU A 156 1.36 3.67 23.71
CA GLU A 156 1.51 4.34 25.02
C GLU A 156 0.41 3.92 26.00
N HIS A 157 -0.84 3.91 25.51
CA HIS A 157 -2.01 3.61 26.34
C HIS A 157 -1.95 2.20 26.92
N TRP A 158 -1.60 1.22 26.10
CA TRP A 158 -1.59 -0.19 26.49
C TRP A 158 -0.25 -0.69 26.99
N GLY A 159 0.80 0.14 26.87
CA GLY A 159 2.17 -0.25 27.17
C GLY A 159 2.68 -1.34 26.22
N ALA A 160 2.33 -1.24 24.94
CA ALA A 160 2.53 -2.30 23.96
C ALA A 160 3.92 -2.25 23.30
N LEU A 161 4.35 -3.41 22.81
CA LEU A 161 5.45 -3.54 21.86
C LEU A 161 4.89 -3.38 20.45
N VAL A 162 5.51 -2.60 19.56
CA VAL A 162 5.08 -2.52 18.16
C VAL A 162 6.12 -3.12 17.23
N LEU A 163 5.69 -4.01 16.35
CA LEU A 163 6.52 -4.69 15.35
C LEU A 163 6.05 -4.34 13.95
N HIS A 164 7.02 -4.03 13.09
CA HIS A 164 6.82 -3.55 11.72
C HIS A 164 7.67 -4.40 10.76
N PRO A 165 7.30 -5.66 10.51
CA PRO A 165 8.00 -6.49 9.52
C PRO A 165 7.73 -6.01 8.10
N GLU A 166 8.79 -5.87 7.30
CA GLU A 166 8.65 -5.64 5.87
C GLU A 166 8.20 -6.92 5.16
N HIS A 167 7.29 -6.77 4.20
CA HIS A 167 6.76 -7.89 3.44
C HIS A 167 7.84 -8.48 2.53
N ARG A 168 7.90 -9.81 2.40
CA ARG A 168 8.81 -10.49 1.46
C ARG A 168 8.64 -9.95 0.03
N PHE A 169 9.76 -9.79 -0.67
CA PHE A 169 9.91 -9.22 -2.01
C PHE A 169 9.65 -7.72 -2.15
N TYR A 170 9.29 -7.00 -1.09
CA TYR A 170 9.12 -5.54 -1.16
C TYR A 170 10.29 -4.82 -0.48
N GLY A 171 10.63 -3.63 -0.99
CA GLY A 171 11.73 -2.83 -0.46
C GLY A 171 13.07 -3.59 -0.51
N VAL A 172 13.76 -3.68 0.62
CA VAL A 172 15.07 -4.37 0.70
C VAL A 172 14.94 -5.83 1.11
N SER A 173 13.73 -6.30 1.42
CA SER A 173 13.44 -7.64 1.91
C SER A 173 13.26 -8.62 0.76
N GLN A 174 14.37 -9.03 0.15
CA GLN A 174 14.41 -9.89 -1.04
C GLN A 174 14.88 -11.33 -0.68
N PRO A 175 13.98 -12.32 -0.56
CA PRO A 175 14.37 -13.70 -0.23
C PRO A 175 15.32 -14.34 -1.25
N VAL A 176 15.15 -13.99 -2.52
CA VAL A 176 15.96 -14.44 -3.66
C VAL A 176 16.14 -13.24 -4.59
N ASP A 177 17.37 -12.96 -5.03
CA ASP A 177 17.68 -11.90 -6.00
C ASP A 177 18.91 -12.31 -6.85
N PRO A 178 18.80 -12.42 -8.19
CA PRO A 178 17.59 -12.22 -9.01
C PRO A 178 16.57 -13.36 -8.85
N VAL A 179 15.29 -13.02 -8.72
CA VAL A 179 14.18 -13.96 -8.64
C VAL A 179 13.58 -14.26 -10.03
N THR A 180 13.21 -15.51 -10.26
CA THR A 180 12.46 -15.96 -11.44
C THR A 180 10.94 -15.95 -11.21
N ASN A 181 10.14 -15.97 -12.28
CA ASN A 181 8.68 -16.03 -12.14
C ASN A 181 8.24 -17.35 -11.49
N GLU A 182 8.93 -18.46 -11.76
CA GLU A 182 8.68 -19.75 -11.14
C GLU A 182 8.92 -19.71 -9.63
N GLU A 183 9.99 -19.05 -9.19
CA GLU A 183 10.27 -18.82 -7.76
C GLU A 183 9.25 -17.87 -7.14
N LEU A 184 8.84 -16.80 -7.83
CA LEU A 184 7.78 -15.90 -7.33
C LEU A 184 6.46 -16.65 -7.10
N VAL A 185 6.06 -17.57 -7.99
CA VAL A 185 4.84 -18.40 -7.79
C VAL A 185 4.91 -19.23 -6.50
N GLN A 186 6.11 -19.64 -6.09
CA GLN A 186 6.35 -20.47 -4.90
C GLN A 186 6.50 -19.61 -3.64
N LEU A 187 7.29 -18.54 -3.73
CA LEU A 187 7.80 -17.80 -2.59
C LEU A 187 7.01 -16.52 -2.29
N LEU A 188 6.48 -15.81 -3.30
CA LEU A 188 5.62 -14.64 -3.09
C LEU A 188 4.17 -15.10 -2.93
N THR A 189 3.88 -15.70 -1.78
CA THR A 189 2.53 -16.15 -1.44
C THR A 189 2.12 -15.69 -0.03
N LEU A 190 0.83 -15.45 0.18
CA LEU A 190 0.28 -15.04 1.48
C LEU A 190 0.65 -15.98 2.65
N PRO A 191 0.60 -17.32 2.52
CA PRO A 191 1.02 -18.19 3.61
C PRO A 191 2.48 -17.95 4.04
N ASN A 192 3.35 -17.76 3.06
CA ASN A 192 4.79 -17.56 3.26
C ASN A 192 5.04 -16.19 3.92
N ALA A 193 4.36 -15.13 3.45
CA ALA A 193 4.42 -13.80 4.06
C ALA A 193 3.84 -13.75 5.48
N ILE A 194 2.73 -14.45 5.75
CA ILE A 194 2.13 -14.51 7.09
C ILE A 194 3.06 -15.25 8.06
N GLU A 195 3.64 -16.39 7.66
CA GLU A 195 4.60 -17.11 8.51
C GLU A 195 5.88 -16.31 8.77
N ASP A 196 6.30 -15.45 7.84
CA ASP A 196 7.41 -14.54 8.09
C ASP A 196 7.14 -13.63 9.28
N MET A 197 5.98 -12.97 9.27
CA MET A 197 5.57 -12.03 10.31
C MET A 197 5.34 -12.74 11.64
N LEU A 198 4.73 -13.93 11.62
CA LEU A 198 4.51 -14.74 12.82
C LEU A 198 5.83 -15.27 13.41
N ALA A 199 6.84 -15.59 12.59
CA ALA A 199 8.16 -15.98 13.08
C ALA A 199 8.81 -14.85 13.90
N ILE A 200 8.69 -13.60 13.45
CA ILE A 200 9.17 -12.42 14.19
C ILE A 200 8.39 -12.24 15.49
N VAL A 201 7.06 -12.37 15.47
CA VAL A 201 6.22 -12.31 16.69
C VAL A 201 6.64 -13.38 17.71
N ARG A 202 6.83 -14.64 17.26
CA ARG A 202 7.30 -15.75 18.10
C ARG A 202 8.67 -15.46 18.69
N ARG A 203 9.60 -14.90 17.90
CA ARG A 203 10.94 -14.49 18.35
C ARG A 203 10.88 -13.47 19.50
N PHE A 204 9.97 -12.50 19.44
CA PHE A 204 9.82 -11.48 20.49
C PHE A 204 9.00 -11.95 21.68
N LYS A 205 7.98 -12.79 21.49
CA LYS A 205 7.31 -13.49 22.61
C LYS A 205 8.32 -14.29 23.44
N HIS A 206 9.22 -15.02 22.78
CA HIS A 206 10.30 -15.73 23.46
C HIS A 206 11.31 -14.77 24.12
N GLN A 207 11.78 -13.74 23.41
CA GLN A 207 12.76 -12.78 23.95
C GLN A 207 12.30 -12.14 25.25
N TYR A 208 11.04 -11.73 25.29
CA TYR A 208 10.48 -11.03 26.43
C TYR A 208 9.85 -11.97 27.47
N GLN A 209 9.91 -13.29 27.28
CA GLN A 209 9.31 -14.27 28.19
C GLN A 209 7.79 -14.13 28.36
N CYS A 210 7.10 -13.82 27.26
CA CYS A 210 5.64 -13.92 27.20
C CYS A 210 5.22 -15.37 27.43
N ASN A 211 4.28 -15.59 28.34
CA ASN A 211 3.77 -16.94 28.61
C ASN A 211 2.96 -17.42 27.38
N PRO A 212 3.14 -18.68 26.90
CA PRO A 212 2.34 -19.21 25.79
C PRO A 212 0.88 -19.51 26.18
N ASP A 213 0.59 -19.72 27.46
CA ASP A 213 -0.76 -19.96 27.96
C ASP A 213 -1.55 -18.66 28.02
N LYS A 214 -2.63 -18.56 27.24
CA LYS A 214 -3.51 -17.39 27.18
C LYS A 214 -4.13 -17.03 28.53
N THR A 215 -4.27 -18.01 29.42
CA THR A 215 -4.80 -17.84 30.78
C THR A 215 -3.75 -17.32 31.77
N SER A 216 -2.50 -17.12 31.36
CA SER A 216 -1.47 -16.55 32.21
C SER A 216 -1.54 -15.02 32.23
N PRO A 217 -1.36 -14.35 33.39
CA PRO A 217 -1.20 -12.89 33.44
C PRO A 217 0.04 -12.37 32.70
N HIS A 218 0.98 -13.25 32.34
CA HIS A 218 2.16 -12.92 31.53
C HIS A 218 1.97 -13.25 30.04
N TYR A 219 0.76 -13.63 29.60
CA TYR A 219 0.43 -13.77 28.20
C TYR A 219 0.48 -12.42 27.50
N CYS A 220 1.14 -12.35 26.34
CA CYS A 220 1.17 -11.14 25.53
C CYS A 220 0.18 -11.31 24.36
N PRO A 221 -1.01 -10.68 24.41
CA PRO A 221 -1.96 -10.74 23.32
C PRO A 221 -1.41 -10.04 22.08
N VAL A 222 -1.70 -10.57 20.90
CA VAL A 222 -1.23 -10.03 19.63
C VAL A 222 -2.38 -9.36 18.88
N ILE A 223 -2.17 -8.11 18.50
CA ILE A 223 -3.10 -7.33 17.67
C ILE A 223 -2.46 -7.16 16.30
N ALA A 224 -3.02 -7.76 15.25
CA ALA A 224 -2.61 -7.49 13.88
C ALA A 224 -3.31 -6.22 13.38
N VAL A 225 -2.55 -5.27 12.86
CA VAL A 225 -3.04 -3.97 12.39
C VAL A 225 -2.56 -3.73 10.96
N GLY A 226 -3.43 -3.24 10.09
CA GLY A 226 -3.06 -2.85 8.74
C GLY A 226 -4.04 -1.89 8.11
N GLY A 227 -3.58 -1.13 7.12
CA GLY A 227 -4.38 -0.36 6.17
C GLY A 227 -4.34 -1.02 4.80
N SER A 228 -5.40 -1.02 4.00
CA SER A 228 -5.41 -1.57 2.62
C SER A 228 -5.14 -3.09 2.53
N TYR A 229 -4.28 -3.55 1.61
CA TYR A 229 -3.82 -4.94 1.51
C TYR A 229 -3.30 -5.48 2.87
N PRO A 230 -2.47 -4.77 3.64
CA PRO A 230 -2.15 -5.15 5.02
C PRO A 230 -3.36 -5.43 5.91
N ALA A 231 -4.45 -4.67 5.77
CA ALA A 231 -5.68 -4.88 6.55
C ALA A 231 -6.38 -6.18 6.14
N PHE A 232 -6.37 -6.51 4.85
CA PHE A 232 -6.81 -7.81 4.35
C PHE A 232 -5.97 -8.94 4.95
N VAL A 233 -4.64 -8.81 4.93
CA VAL A 233 -3.75 -9.83 5.51
C VAL A 233 -3.97 -9.96 7.03
N ALA A 234 -4.10 -8.86 7.77
CA ALA A 234 -4.41 -8.87 9.20
C ALA A 234 -5.73 -9.62 9.50
N THR A 235 -6.74 -9.42 8.65
CA THR A 235 -8.01 -10.15 8.72
C THR A 235 -7.78 -11.65 8.55
N LEU A 236 -7.03 -12.07 7.53
CA LEU A 236 -6.72 -13.49 7.31
C LEU A 236 -5.91 -14.10 8.46
N MET A 237 -4.96 -13.35 9.01
CA MET A 237 -4.17 -13.76 10.17
C MET A 237 -5.06 -14.06 11.36
N ARG A 238 -6.05 -13.20 11.65
CA ARG A 238 -6.97 -13.45 12.77
C ARG A 238 -7.89 -14.64 12.53
N ILE A 239 -8.36 -14.86 11.30
CA ILE A 239 -9.24 -15.98 10.96
C ILE A 239 -8.48 -17.32 11.04
N HIS A 240 -7.27 -17.41 10.47
CA HIS A 240 -6.57 -18.70 10.26
C HIS A 240 -5.44 -18.97 11.23
N TYR A 241 -4.99 -17.97 11.98
CA TYR A 241 -3.97 -18.11 13.02
C TYR A 241 -4.47 -17.59 14.38
N PRO A 242 -5.68 -17.96 14.85
CA PRO A 242 -6.29 -17.38 16.04
C PRO A 242 -5.56 -17.70 17.35
N ASP A 243 -4.67 -18.70 17.33
CA ASP A 243 -3.80 -19.04 18.47
C ASP A 243 -2.61 -18.08 18.59
N GLN A 244 -2.21 -17.44 17.49
CA GLN A 244 -1.05 -16.55 17.41
C GLN A 244 -1.43 -15.07 17.32
N VAL A 245 -2.59 -14.75 16.73
CA VAL A 245 -3.16 -13.40 16.59
C VAL A 245 -4.51 -13.36 17.28
N ASP A 246 -4.65 -12.54 18.31
CA ASP A 246 -5.85 -12.49 19.16
C ASP A 246 -6.91 -11.50 18.66
N ILE A 247 -6.48 -10.41 18.02
CA ILE A 247 -7.34 -9.35 17.51
C ILE A 247 -6.82 -8.89 16.14
N ALA A 248 -7.71 -8.56 15.22
CA ALA A 248 -7.37 -7.81 14.01
C ALA A 248 -8.05 -6.44 13.99
N TYR A 249 -7.27 -5.41 13.69
CA TYR A 249 -7.75 -4.07 13.37
C TYR A 249 -7.42 -3.79 11.90
N ALA A 250 -8.45 -3.93 11.06
CA ALA A 250 -8.36 -3.94 9.61
C ALA A 250 -8.94 -2.64 9.04
N SER A 251 -8.10 -1.62 8.87
CA SER A 251 -8.52 -0.34 8.30
C SER A 251 -8.56 -0.39 6.78
N SER A 252 -9.70 0.00 6.20
CA SER A 252 -9.92 0.10 4.76
C SER A 252 -9.60 -1.20 4.02
N ALA A 253 -10.04 -2.34 4.58
CA ALA A 253 -9.79 -3.67 4.00
C ALA A 253 -10.78 -3.97 2.85
N PRO A 254 -10.31 -4.15 1.61
CA PRO A 254 -11.21 -4.36 0.46
C PRO A 254 -11.53 -5.85 0.26
N LEU A 255 -12.11 -6.50 1.28
CA LEU A 255 -12.41 -7.95 1.28
C LEU A 255 -13.22 -8.40 0.05
N LYS A 256 -14.27 -7.66 -0.30
CA LYS A 256 -15.16 -7.99 -1.42
C LYS A 256 -14.48 -7.85 -2.77
N LEU A 257 -13.45 -7.02 -2.85
CA LEU A 257 -12.64 -6.93 -4.06
C LEU A 257 -11.86 -8.24 -4.27
N TRP A 258 -11.24 -8.75 -3.22
CA TRP A 258 -10.47 -9.99 -3.26
C TRP A 258 -11.33 -11.26 -3.35
N SER A 259 -12.60 -11.21 -2.94
CA SER A 259 -13.56 -12.31 -3.10
C SER A 259 -14.30 -12.27 -4.44
N MET A 260 -14.04 -11.26 -5.29
CA MET A 260 -14.74 -11.03 -6.57
C MET A 260 -16.25 -10.72 -6.40
N GLU A 261 -16.66 -10.18 -5.26
CA GLU A 261 -18.05 -9.82 -4.95
C GLU A 261 -18.35 -8.32 -5.08
N ALA A 262 -17.30 -7.49 -5.13
CA ALA A 262 -17.43 -6.05 -5.37
C ALA A 262 -17.96 -5.75 -6.78
N ASP A 263 -18.74 -4.68 -6.91
CA ASP A 263 -19.08 -4.10 -8.21
C ASP A 263 -17.80 -3.59 -8.87
N PRO A 264 -17.42 -4.08 -10.07
CA PRO A 264 -16.19 -3.65 -10.73
C PRO A 264 -16.12 -2.14 -10.97
N PHE A 265 -17.26 -1.46 -11.03
CA PHE A 265 -17.32 -0.03 -11.28
C PHE A 265 -17.25 0.83 -10.02
N GLY A 266 -17.55 0.25 -8.85
CA GLY A 266 -17.73 1.00 -7.61
C GLY A 266 -16.52 1.84 -7.22
N TYR A 267 -15.31 1.34 -7.48
CA TYR A 267 -14.06 2.04 -7.19
C TYR A 267 -13.99 3.41 -7.89
N MET A 268 -14.08 3.44 -9.22
CA MET A 268 -13.97 4.67 -10.01
C MET A 268 -15.19 5.58 -9.88
N ASP A 269 -16.35 5.02 -9.52
CA ASP A 269 -17.55 5.80 -9.20
C ASP A 269 -17.39 6.56 -7.88
N VAL A 270 -16.74 5.97 -6.86
CA VAL A 270 -16.38 6.68 -5.63
C VAL A 270 -15.38 7.81 -5.92
N VAL A 271 -14.32 7.55 -6.70
CA VAL A 271 -13.36 8.59 -7.13
C VAL A 271 -14.10 9.76 -7.79
N THR A 272 -15.04 9.44 -8.70
CA THR A 272 -15.88 10.45 -9.39
C THR A 272 -16.74 11.25 -8.41
N ARG A 273 -17.44 10.57 -7.48
CA ARG A 273 -18.28 11.21 -6.47
C ARG A 273 -17.46 12.14 -5.57
N VAL A 274 -16.33 11.67 -5.03
CA VAL A 274 -15.52 12.44 -4.09
C VAL A 274 -14.89 13.64 -4.78
N THR A 275 -14.46 13.49 -6.04
CA THR A 275 -13.99 14.61 -6.87
C THR A 275 -15.04 15.73 -6.94
N ASP A 276 -16.30 15.39 -7.17
CA ASP A 276 -17.39 16.39 -7.22
C ASP A 276 -17.82 16.91 -5.83
N GLN A 277 -17.65 16.10 -4.79
CA GLN A 277 -17.89 16.53 -3.39
C GLN A 277 -16.86 17.57 -2.94
N VAL A 278 -15.58 17.35 -3.23
CA VAL A 278 -14.49 18.26 -2.86
C VAL A 278 -14.51 19.53 -3.72
N ALA A 279 -14.81 19.40 -5.01
CA ALA A 279 -14.90 20.52 -5.94
C ALA A 279 -16.10 20.37 -6.90
N PRO A 280 -17.27 20.95 -6.55
CA PRO A 280 -18.49 20.82 -7.35
C PRO A 280 -18.32 21.23 -8.81
N GLY A 281 -18.74 20.36 -9.73
CA GLY A 281 -18.61 20.51 -11.17
C GLY A 281 -17.27 20.03 -11.73
N CYS A 282 -16.29 19.69 -10.88
CA CYS A 282 -14.98 19.20 -11.33
C CYS A 282 -15.11 17.88 -12.08
N ALA A 283 -15.89 16.92 -11.56
CA ALA A 283 -16.06 15.62 -12.21
C ALA A 283 -16.63 15.76 -13.63
N GLN A 284 -17.58 16.68 -13.83
CA GLN A 284 -18.10 16.99 -15.16
C GLN A 284 -17.03 17.63 -16.08
N ALA A 285 -16.26 18.58 -15.55
CA ALA A 285 -15.18 19.22 -16.32
C ALA A 285 -14.07 18.24 -16.73
N VAL A 286 -13.72 17.29 -15.86
CA VAL A 286 -12.80 16.18 -16.15
C VAL A 286 -13.40 15.31 -17.27
N ARG A 287 -14.65 14.85 -17.11
CA ARG A 287 -15.33 14.01 -18.11
C ARG A 287 -15.34 14.63 -19.50
N GLU A 288 -15.72 15.90 -19.60
CA GLU A 288 -15.77 16.62 -20.88
C GLU A 288 -14.38 16.78 -21.51
N THR A 289 -13.37 17.07 -20.67
CA THR A 289 -11.97 17.19 -21.09
C THR A 289 -11.46 15.85 -21.65
N LEU A 290 -11.62 14.76 -20.89
CA LEU A 290 -11.13 13.44 -21.28
C LEU A 290 -11.87 12.90 -22.50
N ALA A 291 -13.18 13.06 -22.59
CA ALA A 291 -13.95 12.65 -23.76
C ALA A 291 -13.52 13.41 -25.03
N ALA A 292 -13.18 14.70 -24.90
CA ALA A 292 -12.68 15.48 -26.03
C ALA A 292 -11.26 15.07 -26.43
N VAL A 293 -10.37 14.87 -25.47
CA VAL A 293 -8.99 14.44 -25.72
C VAL A 293 -8.95 13.03 -26.32
N ASP A 294 -9.72 12.07 -25.80
CA ASP A 294 -9.83 10.72 -26.37
C ASP A 294 -10.20 10.76 -27.86
N ARG A 295 -11.22 11.55 -28.23
CA ARG A 295 -11.60 11.74 -29.63
C ARG A 295 -10.47 12.34 -30.46
N GLN A 296 -9.77 13.35 -29.95
CA GLN A 296 -8.70 14.03 -30.68
C GLN A 296 -7.49 13.12 -30.91
N ILE A 297 -7.11 12.29 -29.93
CA ILE A 297 -6.05 11.30 -30.10
C ILE A 297 -6.43 10.30 -31.18
N ARG A 298 -7.63 9.71 -31.09
CA ARG A 298 -8.12 8.73 -32.08
C ARG A 298 -8.21 9.32 -33.48
N GLN A 299 -8.55 10.61 -33.61
CA GLN A 299 -8.59 11.33 -34.88
C GLN A 299 -7.21 11.65 -35.46
N ALA A 300 -6.17 11.75 -34.62
CA ALA A 300 -4.81 11.92 -35.10
C ALA A 300 -4.30 10.67 -35.84
N ASP A 301 -4.89 9.49 -35.57
CA ASP A 301 -4.61 8.23 -36.26
C ASP A 301 -3.10 7.94 -36.38
N GLU A 302 -2.50 8.02 -37.58
CA GLU A 302 -1.06 7.78 -37.78
C GLU A 302 -0.17 8.89 -37.16
N ASP A 303 -0.69 10.10 -36.94
CA ASP A 303 0.03 11.26 -36.39
C ASP A 303 -0.04 11.34 -34.84
N TYR A 304 -0.58 10.31 -34.17
CA TYR A 304 -0.82 10.31 -32.72
C TYR A 304 0.44 10.62 -31.87
N ILE A 305 1.63 10.22 -32.31
CA ILE A 305 2.90 10.54 -31.62
C ILE A 305 3.19 12.05 -31.70
N HIS A 306 2.96 12.67 -32.85
CA HIS A 306 3.13 14.11 -33.01
C HIS A 306 2.12 14.86 -32.14
N PHE A 307 0.86 14.44 -32.18
CA PHE A 307 -0.22 15.00 -31.35
C PHE A 307 0.12 14.90 -29.85
N ALA A 308 0.53 13.73 -29.36
CA ALA A 308 0.94 13.54 -27.97
C ALA A 308 2.05 14.50 -27.54
N ARG A 309 3.07 14.68 -28.39
CA ARG A 309 4.23 15.51 -28.06
C ARG A 309 3.91 17.00 -28.07
N HIS A 310 3.12 17.46 -29.04
CA HIS A 310 2.92 18.88 -29.28
C HIS A 310 1.65 19.44 -28.65
N ASP A 311 0.56 18.67 -28.65
CA ASP A 311 -0.74 19.11 -28.13
C ASP A 311 -0.96 18.68 -26.68
N LEU A 312 -0.36 17.55 -26.27
CA LEU A 312 -0.51 16.99 -24.92
C LEU A 312 0.75 17.11 -24.06
N ASN A 313 1.80 17.75 -24.58
CA ASN A 313 3.05 18.00 -23.85
C ASN A 313 3.73 16.73 -23.29
N ILE A 314 3.66 15.62 -24.02
CA ILE A 314 4.39 14.38 -23.69
C ILE A 314 5.85 14.49 -24.12
N CYS A 315 6.77 14.05 -23.27
CA CYS A 315 8.20 14.15 -23.54
C CYS A 315 8.63 13.35 -24.78
N PRO A 316 9.59 13.87 -25.58
CA PRO A 316 10.19 13.13 -26.68
C PRO A 316 10.79 11.78 -26.25
N GLY A 317 10.35 10.70 -26.88
CA GLY A 317 10.94 9.37 -26.68
C GLY A 317 10.52 8.66 -25.39
N THR A 318 9.54 9.21 -24.64
CA THR A 318 9.03 8.60 -23.41
C THR A 318 7.76 7.80 -23.61
N ILE A 319 7.09 7.90 -24.77
CA ILE A 319 5.95 7.05 -25.11
C ILE A 319 6.46 5.59 -25.20
N PRO A 320 5.94 4.66 -24.38
CA PRO A 320 6.38 3.27 -24.38
C PRO A 320 6.26 2.62 -25.76
N THR A 321 7.24 1.81 -26.14
CA THR A 321 7.36 1.25 -27.50
C THR A 321 6.26 0.24 -27.86
N TYR A 322 5.55 -0.32 -26.86
CA TYR A 322 4.41 -1.20 -27.10
C TYR A 322 3.15 -0.43 -27.54
N ILE A 323 3.12 0.89 -27.33
CA ILE A 323 2.05 1.76 -27.81
C ILE A 323 2.27 1.98 -29.30
N THR A 324 1.48 1.29 -30.12
CA THR A 324 1.68 1.19 -31.57
C THR A 324 0.64 1.93 -32.40
N ASN A 325 -0.40 2.47 -31.79
CA ASN A 325 -1.48 3.20 -32.46
C ASN A 325 -2.16 4.21 -31.51
N ALA A 326 -2.99 5.09 -32.10
CA ALA A 326 -3.75 6.11 -31.39
C ALA A 326 -4.70 5.54 -30.32
N GLU A 327 -5.32 4.39 -30.59
CA GLU A 327 -6.23 3.74 -29.65
C GLU A 327 -5.53 3.40 -28.34
N LEU A 328 -4.39 2.71 -28.45
CA LEU A 328 -3.62 2.28 -27.30
C LEU A 328 -2.99 3.47 -26.56
N LEU A 329 -2.55 4.51 -27.27
CA LEU A 329 -2.12 5.75 -26.63
C LEU A 329 -3.25 6.37 -25.79
N SER A 330 -4.45 6.46 -26.36
CA SER A 330 -5.60 7.01 -25.64
C SER A 330 -5.91 6.16 -24.41
N GLN A 331 -6.01 4.84 -24.56
CA GLN A 331 -6.31 3.93 -23.45
C GLN A 331 -5.31 4.05 -22.31
N GLU A 332 -4.01 4.06 -22.60
CA GLU A 332 -2.98 4.17 -21.55
C GLU A 332 -3.01 5.55 -20.92
N MET A 333 -3.19 6.62 -21.68
CA MET A 333 -3.25 7.95 -21.10
C MET A 333 -4.49 8.15 -20.21
N MET A 334 -5.64 7.57 -20.58
CA MET A 334 -6.83 7.60 -19.72
C MET A 334 -6.65 6.77 -18.45
N MET A 335 -5.85 5.69 -18.50
CA MET A 335 -5.45 4.97 -17.28
C MET A 335 -4.59 5.83 -16.37
N ILE A 336 -3.60 6.54 -16.93
CA ILE A 336 -2.75 7.45 -16.14
C ILE A 336 -3.60 8.47 -15.42
N VAL A 337 -4.53 9.12 -16.11
CA VAL A 337 -5.46 10.06 -15.45
C VAL A 337 -6.30 9.34 -14.39
N GLY A 338 -6.85 8.17 -14.70
CA GLY A 338 -7.69 7.40 -13.80
C GLY A 338 -7.03 7.08 -12.47
N TYR A 339 -5.89 6.39 -12.48
CA TYR A 339 -5.20 6.06 -11.24
C TYR A 339 -4.58 7.28 -10.55
N THR A 340 -4.21 8.34 -11.28
CA THR A 340 -3.72 9.58 -10.64
C THR A 340 -4.83 10.26 -9.82
N PHE A 341 -6.07 10.29 -10.34
CA PHE A 341 -7.21 10.77 -9.57
C PHE A 341 -7.57 9.84 -8.42
N ALA A 342 -7.38 8.53 -8.58
CA ALA A 342 -7.51 7.57 -7.49
C ALA A 342 -6.49 7.87 -6.38
N ASP A 343 -5.21 8.11 -6.70
CA ASP A 343 -4.19 8.53 -5.74
C ASP A 343 -4.60 9.83 -5.00
N PHE A 344 -5.03 10.85 -5.74
CA PHE A 344 -5.50 12.10 -5.12
C PHE A 344 -6.73 11.90 -4.23
N ASN A 345 -7.61 10.96 -4.58
CA ASN A 345 -8.75 10.59 -3.75
C ASN A 345 -8.30 9.84 -2.48
N MET A 346 -7.33 8.93 -2.59
CA MET A 346 -6.74 8.20 -1.46
C MET A 346 -6.31 9.14 -0.33
N PHE A 347 -5.70 10.27 -0.73
CA PHE A 347 -5.15 11.29 0.16
C PHE A 347 -6.06 12.52 0.33
N ALA A 348 -7.35 12.43 -0.01
CA ALA A 348 -8.29 13.54 0.14
C ALA A 348 -8.76 13.72 1.61
N TYR A 349 -7.81 13.82 2.54
CA TYR A 349 -8.09 13.93 3.98
C TYR A 349 -7.16 14.91 4.74
N PRO A 350 -7.71 15.77 5.63
CA PRO A 350 -9.13 16.13 5.70
C PRO A 350 -9.65 16.61 4.34
N PRO A 351 -10.94 16.40 3.99
CA PRO A 351 -11.47 16.74 2.67
C PRO A 351 -11.67 18.26 2.55
N ASP A 352 -10.56 19.00 2.56
CA ASP A 352 -10.51 20.46 2.51
C ASP A 352 -9.64 20.98 1.35
N HIS A 353 -9.45 22.30 1.32
CA HIS A 353 -8.77 23.00 0.23
C HIS A 353 -7.24 22.82 0.20
N SER A 354 -6.68 22.01 1.10
CA SER A 354 -5.25 21.68 1.14
C SER A 354 -4.89 20.40 0.38
N THR A 355 -5.89 19.64 -0.08
CA THR A 355 -5.71 18.36 -0.78
C THR A 355 -5.32 18.55 -2.25
N ASP A 356 -4.54 17.61 -2.78
CA ASP A 356 -4.17 17.59 -4.21
C ASP A 356 -5.39 17.44 -5.12
N LEU A 357 -6.42 16.71 -4.67
CA LEU A 357 -7.69 16.57 -5.39
C LEU A 357 -8.38 17.93 -5.55
N TYR A 358 -8.42 18.74 -4.49
CA TYR A 358 -8.96 20.10 -4.57
C TYR A 358 -8.11 20.99 -5.49
N ASP A 359 -6.78 20.96 -5.31
CA ASP A 359 -5.85 21.80 -6.07
C ASP A 359 -5.92 21.50 -7.57
N VAL A 360 -5.91 20.23 -7.99
CA VAL A 360 -5.99 19.87 -9.42
C VAL A 360 -7.35 20.26 -10.02
N CYS A 361 -8.44 20.12 -9.27
CA CYS A 361 -9.76 20.52 -9.71
C CYS A 361 -9.84 22.03 -9.96
N HIS A 362 -9.42 22.85 -9.00
CA HIS A 362 -9.54 24.31 -9.11
C HIS A 362 -8.48 24.95 -10.00
N HIS A 363 -7.26 24.43 -10.00
CA HIS A 363 -6.16 25.03 -10.75
C HIS A 363 -6.06 24.53 -12.18
N VAL A 364 -6.63 23.37 -12.51
CA VAL A 364 -6.60 22.79 -13.87
C VAL A 364 -7.98 22.71 -14.50
N PHE A 365 -8.89 21.88 -13.98
CA PHE A 365 -10.11 21.50 -14.70
C PHE A 365 -11.21 22.55 -14.67
N LEU A 366 -11.39 23.23 -13.53
CA LEU A 366 -12.32 24.35 -13.34
C LEU A 366 -11.69 25.72 -13.70
N ASN A 367 -10.42 25.74 -14.10
CA ASN A 367 -9.72 26.97 -14.40
C ASN A 367 -10.04 27.46 -15.83
N ASP A 368 -10.81 28.55 -15.91
CA ASP A 368 -11.18 29.19 -17.18
C ASP A 368 -9.99 29.78 -17.95
N HIS A 369 -8.79 29.85 -17.38
CA HIS A 369 -7.59 30.28 -18.10
C HIS A 369 -7.26 29.32 -19.25
N TYR A 370 -7.42 28.00 -19.05
CA TYR A 370 -7.15 26.98 -20.05
C TYR A 370 -8.38 26.76 -20.92
N LYS A 371 -8.25 27.09 -22.21
CA LYS A 371 -9.39 27.20 -23.14
C LYS A 371 -9.66 25.91 -23.90
N THR A 372 -8.65 25.06 -24.08
CA THR A 372 -8.81 23.79 -24.79
C THR A 372 -8.70 22.58 -23.85
N PRO A 373 -9.34 21.44 -24.19
CA PRO A 373 -9.14 20.19 -23.47
C PRO A 373 -7.67 19.72 -23.42
N THR A 374 -6.92 19.93 -24.50
CA THR A 374 -5.49 19.57 -24.59
C THR A 374 -4.60 20.46 -23.72
N GLU A 375 -4.92 21.75 -23.60
CA GLU A 375 -4.27 22.64 -22.64
C GLU A 375 -4.52 22.19 -21.21
N LYS A 376 -5.77 21.87 -20.85
CA LYS A 376 -6.09 21.35 -19.51
C LYS A 376 -5.31 20.08 -19.20
N LEU A 377 -5.28 19.11 -20.11
CA LEU A 377 -4.54 17.87 -19.89
C LEU A 377 -3.02 18.08 -19.84
N SER A 378 -2.47 18.98 -20.66
CA SER A 378 -1.05 19.38 -20.57
C SER A 378 -0.69 20.00 -19.22
N GLN A 379 -1.61 20.74 -18.60
CA GLN A 379 -1.41 21.36 -17.29
C GLN A 379 -1.61 20.36 -16.16
N PHE A 380 -2.52 19.40 -16.33
CA PHE A 380 -2.62 18.23 -15.46
C PHE A 380 -1.28 17.50 -15.39
N TRP A 381 -0.62 17.25 -16.52
CA TRP A 381 0.70 16.61 -16.50
C TRP A 381 1.78 17.39 -15.78
N LYS A 382 1.79 18.71 -15.92
CA LYS A 382 2.72 19.55 -15.16
C LYS A 382 2.48 19.46 -13.66
N TYR A 383 1.22 19.34 -13.25
CA TYR A 383 0.87 19.08 -11.86
C TYR A 383 1.43 17.73 -11.40
N VAL A 384 1.26 16.67 -12.20
CA VAL A 384 1.76 15.32 -11.90
C VAL A 384 3.29 15.27 -11.81
N GLU A 385 4.02 15.90 -12.75
CA GLU A 385 5.48 15.98 -12.69
C GLU A 385 5.94 16.72 -11.43
N PHE A 386 5.31 17.87 -11.12
CA PHE A 386 5.60 18.61 -9.90
C PHE A 386 5.32 17.80 -8.63
N TYR A 387 4.21 17.06 -8.61
CA TYR A 387 3.85 16.16 -7.51
C TYR A 387 4.89 15.05 -7.32
N ASN A 388 5.44 14.52 -8.42
CA ASN A 388 6.47 13.48 -8.42
C ASN A 388 7.90 14.02 -8.21
N ASP A 389 8.07 15.28 -7.75
CA ASP A 389 9.36 15.96 -7.59
C ASP A 389 10.22 15.99 -8.88
N ASN A 390 9.58 15.86 -10.05
CA ASN A 390 10.20 15.99 -11.35
C ASN A 390 10.08 17.43 -11.87
N LEU A 391 11.20 17.96 -12.37
CA LEU A 391 11.28 19.33 -12.89
C LEU A 391 11.29 19.35 -14.43
N LEU A 392 10.64 18.37 -15.07
CA LEU A 392 10.53 18.31 -16.52
C LEU A 392 9.44 19.28 -17.02
N ASP A 393 9.69 19.91 -18.17
CA ASP A 393 8.72 20.80 -18.81
C ASP A 393 7.58 20.04 -19.53
N CYS A 394 7.71 18.73 -19.66
CA CYS A 394 6.82 17.79 -20.35
C CYS A 394 6.58 16.54 -19.48
N PHE A 395 5.58 15.75 -19.82
CA PHE A 395 5.27 14.50 -19.10
C PHE A 395 6.14 13.33 -19.57
N ASP A 396 6.89 12.71 -18.67
CA ASP A 396 7.58 11.47 -18.93
C ASP A 396 6.62 10.29 -18.78
N MET A 397 5.95 9.91 -19.86
CA MET A 397 5.03 8.76 -19.87
C MET A 397 5.73 7.43 -19.51
N SER A 398 7.05 7.31 -19.69
CA SER A 398 7.80 6.09 -19.32
C SER A 398 8.04 5.97 -17.81
N SER A 399 7.93 7.09 -17.08
CA SER A 399 8.02 7.10 -15.61
C SER A 399 6.92 6.28 -14.94
N GLN A 400 5.83 6.04 -15.66
CA GLN A 400 4.65 5.31 -15.19
C GLN A 400 4.77 3.79 -15.35
N LEU A 401 5.92 3.29 -15.81
CA LEU A 401 6.12 1.86 -16.01
C LEU A 401 6.61 1.17 -14.71
N PRO A 402 5.94 0.10 -14.26
CA PRO A 402 6.57 -0.87 -13.38
C PRO A 402 7.78 -1.54 -14.05
N ALA A 403 8.70 -2.07 -13.26
CA ALA A 403 9.91 -2.74 -13.76
C ALA A 403 9.60 -4.09 -14.43
N GLY A 404 10.62 -4.68 -15.05
CA GLY A 404 10.56 -6.01 -15.65
C GLY A 404 10.24 -6.04 -17.14
N HIS A 405 10.24 -7.25 -17.70
CA HIS A 405 10.00 -7.47 -19.13
C HIS A 405 8.52 -7.29 -19.49
N HIS A 406 8.27 -6.78 -20.70
CA HIS A 406 6.93 -6.53 -21.23
C HIS A 406 6.04 -5.65 -20.32
N ALA A 407 6.65 -4.71 -19.60
CA ALA A 407 5.92 -3.78 -18.77
C ALA A 407 4.96 -2.91 -19.59
N SER A 408 3.75 -2.72 -19.04
CA SER A 408 2.74 -1.78 -19.50
C SER A 408 2.28 -0.87 -18.38
N ILE A 409 1.74 0.29 -18.74
CA ILE A 409 1.14 1.28 -17.84
C ILE A 409 -0.14 0.71 -17.23
N SER A 410 -1.03 0.15 -18.05
CA SER A 410 -2.10 -0.71 -17.58
C SER A 410 -1.49 -1.98 -16.96
N GLY A 411 -1.51 -2.07 -15.62
CA GLY A 411 -1.16 -3.27 -14.87
C GLY A 411 -2.35 -4.19 -14.61
N ALA A 412 -2.11 -5.27 -13.86
CA ALA A 412 -3.16 -6.17 -13.39
C ALA A 412 -4.16 -5.49 -12.44
N ASP A 413 -3.72 -4.45 -11.73
CA ASP A 413 -4.56 -3.55 -10.95
C ASP A 413 -4.82 -2.24 -11.71
N TRP A 414 -6.10 -1.96 -12.01
CA TRP A 414 -6.53 -0.76 -12.73
C TRP A 414 -6.74 0.45 -11.82
N SER A 415 -6.57 0.30 -10.49
CA SER A 415 -6.29 1.40 -9.59
C SER A 415 -4.83 1.87 -9.64
N GLY A 416 -3.96 1.13 -10.33
CA GLY A 416 -2.53 1.39 -10.44
C GLY A 416 -1.71 0.36 -9.68
N VAL A 417 -0.65 -0.15 -10.32
CA VAL A 417 0.31 -1.08 -9.68
C VAL A 417 1.54 -0.37 -9.13
N GLY A 418 1.65 0.96 -9.31
CA GLY A 418 2.86 1.71 -9.03
C GLY A 418 3.97 1.49 -10.06
N VAL A 419 5.17 1.94 -9.72
CA VAL A 419 6.32 2.00 -10.63
C VAL A 419 7.52 1.23 -10.05
N GLY A 420 8.54 0.96 -10.88
CA GLY A 420 9.76 0.30 -10.41
C GLY A 420 9.54 -1.14 -9.94
N TYR A 421 10.41 -1.61 -9.04
CA TYR A 421 10.44 -3.01 -8.62
C TYR A 421 9.25 -3.39 -7.74
N ASP A 422 8.91 -2.58 -6.74
CA ASP A 422 7.74 -2.84 -5.89
C ASP A 422 6.45 -2.91 -6.73
N GLY A 423 6.30 -2.05 -7.73
CA GLY A 423 5.17 -2.14 -8.64
C GLY A 423 5.18 -3.37 -9.55
N MET A 424 6.35 -3.90 -9.92
CA MET A 424 6.45 -5.20 -10.59
C MET A 424 5.99 -6.34 -9.66
N MET A 425 6.37 -6.30 -8.38
CA MET A 425 5.97 -7.31 -7.39
C MET A 425 4.47 -7.29 -7.12
N PHE A 426 3.87 -6.10 -7.02
CA PHE A 426 2.44 -5.97 -6.85
C PHE A 426 1.67 -6.40 -8.11
N ASP A 427 2.14 -6.05 -9.31
CA ASP A 427 1.57 -6.53 -10.58
C ASP A 427 1.64 -8.08 -10.66
N PHE A 428 2.75 -8.69 -10.22
CA PHE A 428 2.85 -10.15 -10.13
C PHE A 428 1.88 -10.74 -9.09
N HIS A 429 1.75 -10.11 -7.92
CA HIS A 429 0.81 -10.55 -6.89
C HIS A 429 -0.62 -10.52 -7.44
N CYS A 430 -0.93 -9.49 -8.22
CA CYS A 430 -2.23 -9.35 -8.85
C CYS A 430 -2.47 -10.38 -9.98
N CYS A 431 -1.41 -10.69 -10.71
CA CYS A 431 -1.39 -11.73 -11.74
C CYS A 431 -1.42 -13.16 -11.21
N SER A 432 -1.21 -13.37 -9.91
CA SER A 432 -1.16 -14.69 -9.30
C SER A 432 -2.41 -14.97 -8.49
N THR A 433 -2.66 -14.21 -7.42
CA THR A 433 -3.71 -14.54 -6.44
C THR A 433 -4.58 -13.39 -5.96
N LEU A 434 -4.16 -12.12 -6.10
CA LEU A 434 -4.98 -10.96 -5.74
C LEU A 434 -5.64 -10.40 -7.00
N THR A 435 -6.90 -10.68 -7.30
CA THR A 435 -7.49 -10.19 -8.56
C THR A 435 -8.40 -9.00 -8.30
N PRO A 436 -7.94 -7.75 -8.48
CA PRO A 436 -8.80 -6.58 -8.39
C PRO A 436 -9.60 -6.42 -9.67
N ALA A 437 -10.90 -6.73 -9.61
CA ALA A 437 -11.81 -6.44 -10.71
C ALA A 437 -12.22 -4.96 -10.66
N ILE A 438 -11.41 -4.06 -11.23
CA ILE A 438 -11.69 -2.62 -11.26
C ILE A 438 -11.90 -2.18 -12.71
N GLY A 439 -13.04 -1.56 -12.98
CA GLY A 439 -13.48 -1.05 -14.27
C GLY A 439 -14.06 0.36 -14.15
N PHE A 440 -14.29 0.99 -15.31
CA PHE A 440 -14.68 2.39 -15.43
C PHE A 440 -16.08 2.42 -16.04
N SER A 441 -17.07 2.90 -15.29
CA SER A 441 -18.49 2.92 -15.71
C SER A 441 -18.79 4.04 -16.69
N HIS A 442 -20.02 4.07 -17.22
CA HIS A 442 -20.52 5.21 -18.00
C HIS A 442 -20.81 6.42 -17.11
N GLU A 443 -21.03 6.18 -15.82
CA GLU A 443 -21.34 7.12 -14.77
C GLU A 443 -20.08 7.75 -14.17
N SER A 444 -18.92 7.13 -14.31
CA SER A 444 -17.64 7.67 -13.89
C SER A 444 -17.24 8.90 -14.73
N MET A 445 -16.37 9.76 -14.21
CA MET A 445 -15.81 10.89 -14.97
C MET A 445 -14.76 10.47 -16.00
N PHE A 446 -14.42 9.18 -16.08
CA PHE A 446 -13.44 8.64 -16.99
C PHE A 446 -14.13 7.94 -18.18
N PRO A 447 -13.44 7.74 -19.33
CA PRO A 447 -14.00 6.96 -20.42
C PRO A 447 -14.32 5.52 -20.01
N TYR A 448 -15.48 5.02 -20.46
CA TYR A 448 -15.95 3.68 -20.16
C TYR A 448 -14.92 2.61 -20.55
N ARG A 449 -14.55 1.76 -19.59
CA ARG A 449 -13.57 0.69 -19.74
C ARG A 449 -13.96 -0.48 -18.83
N PRO A 450 -14.66 -1.50 -19.35
CA PRO A 450 -15.05 -2.64 -18.54
C PRO A 450 -13.85 -3.54 -18.25
N TRP A 451 -13.81 -4.09 -17.03
CA TRP A 451 -12.82 -5.08 -16.64
C TRP A 451 -13.23 -6.48 -17.11
N THR A 452 -12.28 -7.30 -17.55
CA THR A 452 -12.51 -8.71 -17.87
C THR A 452 -11.37 -9.60 -17.41
N LEU A 453 -11.71 -10.82 -16.97
CA LEU A 453 -10.71 -11.84 -16.64
C LEU A 453 -9.86 -12.23 -17.86
N GLU A 454 -10.42 -12.15 -19.07
CA GLU A 454 -9.67 -12.38 -20.31
C GLU A 454 -8.54 -11.37 -20.49
N TRP A 455 -8.82 -10.06 -20.29
CA TRP A 455 -7.79 -9.04 -20.39
C TRP A 455 -6.68 -9.27 -19.37
N LEU A 456 -7.04 -9.54 -18.11
CA LEU A 456 -6.08 -9.84 -17.06
C LEU A 456 -5.23 -11.06 -17.40
N THR A 457 -5.85 -12.13 -17.91
CA THR A 457 -5.15 -13.35 -18.30
C THR A 457 -4.10 -13.07 -19.38
N GLN A 458 -4.46 -12.31 -20.42
CA GLN A 458 -3.53 -11.93 -21.49
C GLN A 458 -2.38 -11.04 -20.98
N HIS A 459 -2.66 -10.11 -20.06
CA HIS A 459 -1.63 -9.30 -19.40
C HIS A 459 -0.63 -10.18 -18.65
N CYS A 460 -1.13 -11.06 -17.78
CA CYS A 460 -0.31 -11.90 -16.91
C CYS A 460 0.50 -12.95 -17.66
N GLU A 461 -0.05 -13.53 -18.73
CA GLU A 461 0.67 -14.45 -19.60
C GLU A 461 1.81 -13.75 -20.35
N ARG A 462 1.58 -12.53 -20.88
CA ARG A 462 2.65 -11.75 -21.53
C ARG A 462 3.74 -11.32 -20.56
N ARG A 463 3.35 -10.86 -19.37
CA ARG A 463 4.28 -10.23 -18.43
C ARG A 463 5.07 -11.24 -17.62
N PHE A 464 4.39 -12.27 -17.11
CA PHE A 464 4.95 -13.19 -16.14
C PHE A 464 4.85 -14.66 -16.54
N GLN A 465 4.21 -14.99 -17.66
CA GLN A 465 3.94 -16.38 -18.07
C GLN A 465 3.14 -17.16 -17.01
N VAL A 466 2.25 -16.45 -16.30
CA VAL A 466 1.36 -17.02 -15.28
C VAL A 466 -0.10 -16.80 -15.64
N THR A 467 -0.96 -17.72 -15.20
CA THR A 467 -2.42 -17.59 -15.30
C THR A 467 -2.99 -17.15 -13.95
N PRO A 468 -3.79 -16.06 -13.89
CA PRO A 468 -4.44 -15.60 -12.66
C PRO A 468 -5.33 -16.66 -12.03
N LYS A 469 -5.34 -16.70 -10.69
CA LYS A 469 -6.17 -17.62 -9.91
C LYS A 469 -7.10 -16.83 -8.96
N PRO A 470 -8.12 -16.14 -9.49
CA PRO A 470 -8.93 -15.17 -8.74
C PRO A 470 -9.57 -15.73 -7.48
N TYR A 471 -9.99 -17.01 -7.50
CA TYR A 471 -10.65 -17.65 -6.35
C TYR A 471 -9.70 -18.45 -5.44
N LYS A 472 -8.38 -18.44 -5.70
CA LYS A 472 -7.44 -19.27 -4.92
C LYS A 472 -7.41 -18.87 -3.44
N LEU A 473 -7.32 -17.57 -3.15
CA LEU A 473 -7.32 -17.10 -1.77
C LEU A 473 -8.68 -17.30 -1.11
N LEU A 474 -9.75 -17.04 -1.85
CA LEU A 474 -11.11 -17.26 -1.36
C LEU A 474 -11.33 -18.72 -0.91
N HIS A 475 -10.92 -19.68 -1.74
CA HIS A 475 -11.03 -21.11 -1.39
C HIS A 475 -10.09 -21.54 -0.27
N MET A 476 -8.95 -20.86 -0.11
CA MET A 476 -7.98 -21.17 0.94
C MET A 476 -8.42 -20.62 2.30
N TYR A 477 -9.04 -19.44 2.30
CA TYR A 477 -9.25 -18.66 3.51
C TYR A 477 -10.73 -18.36 3.85
N HIS A 478 -11.68 -18.62 2.94
CA HIS A 478 -13.12 -18.49 3.19
C HIS A 478 -13.56 -17.14 3.78
N PHE A 479 -12.96 -16.04 3.31
CA PHE A 479 -13.18 -14.70 3.85
C PHE A 479 -14.41 -13.96 3.27
N ASP A 480 -15.18 -14.61 2.38
CA ASP A 480 -16.52 -14.19 1.92
C ASP A 480 -17.61 -14.38 2.98
N ASP A 481 -17.46 -15.40 3.83
CA ASP A 481 -18.42 -15.72 4.90
C ASP A 481 -17.68 -15.83 6.24
N LEU A 482 -17.46 -14.66 6.86
CA LEU A 482 -16.73 -14.56 8.13
C LEU A 482 -17.38 -15.35 9.28
N ILE A 483 -18.70 -15.54 9.25
CA ILE A 483 -19.40 -16.37 10.24
C ILE A 483 -19.06 -17.84 10.03
N ARG A 484 -19.11 -18.33 8.79
CA ARG A 484 -18.72 -19.71 8.47
C ARG A 484 -17.25 -19.99 8.74
N ALA A 485 -16.40 -18.97 8.59
CA ALA A 485 -14.99 -19.03 8.94
C ALA A 485 -14.73 -19.00 10.47
N ASN A 486 -15.77 -18.89 11.30
CA ASN A 486 -15.68 -18.71 12.75
C ASN A 486 -14.80 -17.50 13.15
N ALA A 487 -14.81 -16.45 12.33
CA ALA A 487 -14.05 -15.24 12.59
C ALA A 487 -14.59 -14.52 13.83
N THR A 488 -13.68 -14.01 14.65
CA THR A 488 -14.00 -13.25 15.87
C THR A 488 -12.93 -12.20 16.12
N LYS A 489 -13.30 -11.11 16.80
CA LYS A 489 -12.42 -10.01 17.22
C LYS A 489 -11.71 -9.35 16.04
N ILE A 490 -12.51 -9.01 15.03
CA ILE A 490 -12.06 -8.26 13.87
C ILE A 490 -12.82 -6.94 13.84
N LEU A 491 -12.08 -5.84 13.97
CA LEU A 491 -12.61 -4.50 13.80
C LEU A 491 -12.24 -4.01 12.41
N PHE A 492 -13.25 -3.78 11.59
CA PHE A 492 -13.11 -3.12 10.29
C PHE A 492 -13.39 -1.63 10.45
N THR A 493 -12.60 -0.79 9.80
CA THR A 493 -12.87 0.64 9.73
C THR A 493 -12.80 1.10 8.28
N ASN A 494 -13.59 2.10 7.90
CA ASN A 494 -13.57 2.62 6.52
C ASN A 494 -13.76 4.14 6.52
N GLY A 495 -12.95 4.84 5.73
CA GLY A 495 -13.31 6.17 5.27
C GLY A 495 -14.35 6.06 4.15
N LEU A 496 -15.46 6.80 4.21
CA LEU A 496 -16.47 6.77 3.16
C LEU A 496 -16.10 7.64 1.95
N ASN A 497 -15.03 8.42 2.02
CA ASN A 497 -14.41 9.04 0.85
C ASN A 497 -13.28 8.19 0.26
N ASP A 498 -12.98 7.04 0.85
CA ASP A 498 -12.06 6.06 0.29
C ASP A 498 -12.74 5.26 -0.84
N MET A 499 -12.15 5.24 -2.02
CA MET A 499 -12.61 4.40 -3.13
C MET A 499 -12.50 2.89 -2.85
N TRP A 500 -11.58 2.47 -1.97
CA TRP A 500 -11.50 1.06 -1.55
C TRP A 500 -12.72 0.62 -0.72
N SER A 501 -13.47 1.55 -0.12
CA SER A 501 -14.70 1.25 0.61
C SER A 501 -15.77 0.58 -0.26
N ALA A 502 -15.72 0.76 -1.58
CA ALA A 502 -16.58 0.05 -2.53
C ALA A 502 -16.37 -1.48 -2.49
N GLY A 503 -15.16 -1.92 -2.10
CA GLY A 503 -14.80 -3.31 -1.90
C GLY A 503 -14.83 -3.77 -0.44
N SER A 504 -15.30 -2.96 0.50
CA SER A 504 -15.20 -3.25 1.93
C SER A 504 -16.49 -3.79 2.57
N LEU A 505 -16.37 -4.22 3.82
CA LEU A 505 -17.51 -4.45 4.71
C LEU A 505 -17.92 -3.12 5.34
N LEU A 506 -19.17 -2.71 5.15
CA LEU A 506 -19.71 -1.44 5.64
C LEU A 506 -20.73 -1.61 6.78
N GLU A 507 -21.06 -2.85 7.13
CA GLU A 507 -22.04 -3.18 8.18
C GLU A 507 -21.45 -4.22 9.14
N SER A 508 -21.68 -4.01 10.44
CA SER A 508 -21.26 -4.98 11.47
C SER A 508 -22.03 -6.28 11.31
N ILE A 509 -21.34 -7.41 11.51
CA ILE A 509 -21.90 -8.76 11.33
C ILE A 509 -22.31 -9.37 12.67
N SER A 510 -21.54 -9.10 13.73
CA SER A 510 -21.77 -9.58 15.10
C SER A 510 -21.07 -8.67 16.12
N ASP A 511 -21.21 -8.96 17.42
CA ASP A 511 -20.52 -8.23 18.49
C ASP A 511 -18.99 -8.38 18.47
N ASP A 512 -18.47 -9.38 17.74
CA ASP A 512 -17.04 -9.66 17.55
C ASP A 512 -16.54 -9.28 16.14
N LEU A 513 -17.44 -8.86 15.24
CA LEU A 513 -17.14 -8.49 13.85
C LEU A 513 -17.78 -7.13 13.56
N LEU A 514 -17.07 -6.10 14.00
CA LEU A 514 -17.59 -4.73 14.05
C LEU A 514 -17.06 -3.90 12.88
N VAL A 515 -17.86 -2.92 12.46
CA VAL A 515 -17.52 -1.94 11.43
C VAL A 515 -17.72 -0.53 11.97
N ILE A 516 -16.70 0.33 11.80
CA ILE A 516 -16.80 1.77 12.06
C ILE A 516 -16.56 2.53 10.74
N ASN A 517 -17.54 3.31 10.31
CA ASN A 517 -17.43 4.12 9.09
C ASN A 517 -17.26 5.61 9.44
N MET A 518 -16.31 6.26 8.78
CA MET A 518 -15.98 7.68 8.94
C MET A 518 -16.42 8.42 7.68
N VAL A 519 -17.41 9.30 7.78
CA VAL A 519 -18.01 9.98 6.63
C VAL A 519 -17.00 10.86 5.89
N ASN A 520 -16.09 11.51 6.61
CA ASN A 520 -15.06 12.38 6.04
C ASN A 520 -13.72 11.68 5.82
N GLY A 521 -13.53 10.48 6.39
CA GLY A 521 -12.30 9.71 6.23
C GLY A 521 -12.05 9.36 4.75
N ALA A 522 -10.79 9.48 4.32
CA ALA A 522 -10.29 8.89 3.09
C ALA A 522 -9.63 7.54 3.42
N HIS A 523 -8.63 7.14 2.64
CA HIS A 523 -7.98 5.84 2.83
C HIS A 523 -7.31 5.78 4.20
N HIS A 524 -7.76 4.82 5.03
CA HIS A 524 -7.28 4.51 6.38
C HIS A 524 -6.92 5.73 7.26
N SER A 525 -7.74 6.80 7.20
CA SER A 525 -7.47 8.06 7.91
C SER A 525 -7.42 7.91 9.43
N ASP A 526 -8.06 6.88 9.97
CA ASP A 526 -8.01 6.50 11.38
C ASP A 526 -6.60 6.09 11.85
N LEU A 527 -5.71 5.65 10.95
CA LEU A 527 -4.34 5.29 11.30
C LEU A 527 -3.37 6.49 11.22
N SER A 528 -3.73 7.55 10.51
CA SER A 528 -2.78 8.55 9.99
C SER A 528 -2.26 9.56 11.01
N ASN A 529 -3.06 9.93 12.01
CA ASN A 529 -2.75 11.04 12.91
C ASN A 529 -2.76 10.62 14.38
N HIS A 530 -1.98 11.33 15.20
CA HIS A 530 -2.08 11.23 16.64
C HIS A 530 -3.32 12.03 17.11
N PRO A 531 -4.20 11.48 17.97
CA PRO A 531 -5.43 12.16 18.38
C PRO A 531 -5.20 13.54 19.02
N ASP A 532 -4.07 13.71 19.73
CA ASP A 532 -3.71 14.98 20.39
C ASP A 532 -3.17 16.06 19.43
N ASP A 533 -2.90 15.73 18.16
CA ASP A 533 -2.44 16.72 17.18
C ASP A 533 -3.59 17.58 16.64
N HIS A 534 -4.85 17.18 16.90
CA HIS A 534 -6.07 17.88 16.47
C HIS A 534 -6.13 18.15 14.96
N LEU A 535 -5.58 17.23 14.17
CA LEU A 535 -5.59 17.29 12.70
C LEU A 535 -6.83 16.61 12.09
N ASP A 536 -7.55 15.84 12.90
CA ASP A 536 -8.66 15.01 12.42
C ASP A 536 -10.00 15.71 12.41
N THR A 537 -10.84 15.29 11.47
CA THR A 537 -12.26 15.64 11.41
C THR A 537 -13.02 15.06 12.61
N PRO A 538 -14.15 15.67 13.04
CA PRO A 538 -14.87 15.23 14.24
C PRO A 538 -15.28 13.75 14.24
N ASP A 539 -15.67 13.19 13.09
CA ASP A 539 -16.05 11.79 12.95
C ASP A 539 -14.86 10.82 13.03
N VAL A 540 -13.68 11.23 12.57
CA VAL A 540 -12.45 10.44 12.76
C VAL A 540 -11.97 10.49 14.21
N VAL A 541 -12.11 11.65 14.89
CA VAL A 541 -11.85 11.76 16.34
C VAL A 541 -12.80 10.85 17.14
N GLU A 542 -14.08 10.81 16.76
CA GLU A 542 -15.05 9.88 17.37
C GLU A 542 -14.67 8.42 17.08
N ALA A 543 -14.27 8.11 15.84
CA ALA A 543 -13.81 6.78 15.47
C ALA A 543 -12.60 6.34 16.31
N HIS A 544 -11.60 7.20 16.55
CA HIS A 544 -10.46 6.88 17.43
C HIS A 544 -10.91 6.47 18.84
N GLN A 545 -11.93 7.14 19.39
CA GLN A 545 -12.46 6.79 20.70
C GLN A 545 -13.17 5.44 20.69
N GLN A 546 -13.99 5.19 19.65
CA GLN A 546 -14.70 3.93 19.47
C GLN A 546 -13.74 2.75 19.23
N ILE A 547 -12.74 2.93 18.35
CA ILE A 547 -11.70 1.94 18.04
C ILE A 547 -10.97 1.54 19.32
N ARG A 548 -10.48 2.52 20.08
CA ARG A 548 -9.80 2.23 21.35
C ARG A 548 -10.71 1.47 22.32
N ALA A 549 -11.96 1.90 22.49
CA ALA A 549 -12.89 1.27 23.42
C ALA A 549 -13.17 -0.20 23.05
N VAL A 550 -13.39 -0.50 21.76
CA VAL A 550 -13.60 -1.87 21.27
C VAL A 550 -12.37 -2.73 21.51
N LEU A 551 -11.19 -2.24 21.12
CA LEU A 551 -9.94 -3.00 21.27
C LEU A 551 -9.58 -3.22 22.75
N GLU A 552 -9.83 -2.23 23.61
CA GLU A 552 -9.66 -2.37 25.07
C GLU A 552 -10.61 -3.38 25.68
N GLN A 553 -11.87 -3.39 25.26
CA GLN A 553 -12.83 -4.39 25.71
C GLN A 553 -12.35 -5.80 25.37
N TRP A 554 -11.94 -6.04 24.11
CA TRP A 554 -11.46 -7.35 23.69
C TRP A 554 -10.16 -7.76 24.39
N LEU A 555 -9.23 -6.82 24.61
CA LEU A 555 -8.02 -7.08 25.40
C LEU A 555 -8.37 -7.45 26.86
N GLN A 556 -9.38 -6.80 27.44
CA GLN A 556 -9.84 -7.12 28.79
C GLN A 556 -10.52 -8.49 28.83
N GLU A 557 -11.35 -8.84 27.85
CA GLU A 557 -11.96 -10.18 27.76
C GLU A 557 -10.91 -11.30 27.67
N ILE A 558 -9.82 -11.08 26.92
CA ILE A 558 -8.68 -12.03 26.86
C ILE A 558 -8.00 -12.15 28.22
N ARG A 559 -7.88 -11.04 28.95
CA ARG A 559 -7.33 -11.04 30.32
C ARG A 559 -8.26 -11.68 31.34
N ASP A 560 -9.57 -11.54 31.19
CA ASP A 560 -10.53 -12.10 32.13
C ASP A 560 -10.62 -13.63 32.00
N GLN A 561 -10.26 -14.21 30.85
CA GLN A 561 -10.07 -15.66 30.69
C GLN A 561 -8.88 -16.22 31.50
N GLN A 562 -8.10 -15.36 32.16
CA GLN A 562 -6.99 -15.72 33.05
C GLN A 562 -7.43 -16.09 34.47
N TYR A 563 -8.70 -15.84 34.81
CA TYR A 563 -9.33 -16.10 36.12
C TYR A 563 -10.55 -17.02 35.96
#